data_AF-A0A956ENN6-F1
#
_entry.id   AF-A0A956ENN6-F1
#
_cell.length_a   1.000
_cell.length_b   1.000
_cell.length_c   1.000
_cell.angle_alpha   90.00
_cell.angle_beta   90.00
_cell.angle_gamma   90.00
#
_symmetry.space_group_name_H-M   'P 1'
#
loop_
_entity.id
_entity.type
_entity.pdbx_description
1 polymer ?
#
loop_
_entity_poly.entity_id
_entity_poly.type
_entity_poly.pdbx_seq_one_letter_code
_entity_poly.pdbx_strand_id
1 'polypeptide(L)'
;MTTTITKTRTLSLALVLALGALAGACKGDGDGDESTCPSDQDFFEKHVYGPVLSMRCAACHNEAGLAKDTRMVLKPEGEEGYLEHNMKVTRELAREAVDGTSILLLKPTGEHPDEHKG
;
A
#
# COMPACT_ATOMS: atom_id res chain seq x y z
N MET A 1 72.00 -32.45 7.53
CA MET A 1 71.92 -32.22 6.06
C MET A 1 70.70 -33.00 5.60
N THR A 2 69.61 -32.43 5.12
CA THR A 2 69.46 -31.31 4.18
C THR A 2 68.04 -30.72 4.34
N THR A 3 67.96 -29.42 4.62
CA THR A 3 66.74 -28.61 4.50
C THR A 3 66.53 -28.29 3.03
N THR A 4 65.33 -28.50 2.47
CA THR A 4 65.00 -28.04 1.12
C THR A 4 63.80 -27.11 1.15
N ILE A 5 64.06 -25.92 0.64
CA ILE A 5 63.22 -24.74 0.48
C ILE A 5 62.19 -24.98 -0.63
N THR A 6 60.94 -24.54 -0.46
CA THR A 6 60.00 -24.34 -1.57
C THR A 6 59.60 -22.86 -1.64
N LYS A 7 59.67 -22.32 -2.85
CA LYS A 7 59.71 -20.89 -3.18
C LYS A 7 58.37 -20.42 -3.75
N THR A 8 57.89 -19.28 -3.21
CA THR A 8 57.05 -18.22 -3.83
C THR A 8 55.68 -18.53 -4.43
N ARG A 9 54.67 -17.73 -4.09
CA ARG A 9 54.16 -16.65 -4.97
C ARG A 9 53.21 -15.68 -4.25
N THR A 10 53.40 -14.42 -4.62
CA THR A 10 52.81 -13.15 -4.16
C THR A 10 51.39 -12.90 -4.68
N LEU A 11 50.69 -11.98 -3.98
CA LEU A 11 49.47 -11.23 -4.37
C LEU A 11 48.21 -12.11 -4.50
N SER A 12 47.09 -11.81 -3.81
CA SER A 12 46.36 -10.56 -3.99
C SER A 12 45.65 -10.09 -2.72
N LEU A 13 45.75 -8.78 -2.53
CA LEU A 13 44.95 -7.94 -1.65
C LEU A 13 43.52 -7.83 -2.19
N ALA A 14 42.56 -7.66 -1.27
CA ALA A 14 41.20 -7.13 -1.46
C ALA A 14 40.16 -8.05 -2.12
N LEU A 15 39.30 -8.69 -1.31
CA LEU A 15 37.86 -8.84 -1.60
C LEU A 15 37.08 -9.34 -0.36
N VAL A 16 36.91 -8.53 0.69
CA VAL A 16 35.87 -8.81 1.72
C VAL A 16 35.24 -7.49 2.16
N LEU A 17 34.50 -6.84 1.27
CA LEU A 17 33.70 -5.65 1.56
C LEU A 17 32.49 -5.62 0.60
N ALA A 18 31.52 -6.51 0.79
CA ALA A 18 30.25 -6.43 0.04
C ALA A 18 29.07 -7.22 0.65
N LEU A 19 28.98 -7.40 1.98
CA LEU A 19 27.82 -8.05 2.62
C LEU A 19 27.10 -7.10 3.59
N GLY A 20 26.61 -5.97 3.08
CA GLY A 20 25.91 -4.98 3.93
C GLY A 20 24.84 -4.12 3.25
N ALA A 21 24.40 -4.46 2.02
CA ALA A 21 23.55 -3.57 1.23
C ALA A 21 22.18 -4.17 0.84
N LEU A 22 21.55 -5.00 1.70
CA LEU A 22 20.18 -5.50 1.44
C LEU A 22 19.11 -5.02 2.43
N ALA A 23 19.44 -4.16 3.41
CA ALA A 23 18.48 -3.75 4.45
C ALA A 23 17.82 -2.36 4.24
N GLY A 24 18.00 -1.72 3.08
CA GLY A 24 17.63 -0.30 2.89
C GLY A 24 16.56 0.03 1.83
N ALA A 25 16.02 -0.94 1.10
CA ALA A 25 15.18 -0.66 -0.08
C ALA A 25 13.69 -0.37 0.21
N CYS A 26 13.30 -0.16 1.47
CA CYS A 26 11.91 0.19 1.83
C CYS A 26 11.85 1.32 2.86
N LYS A 27 12.66 2.37 2.69
CA LYS A 27 12.57 3.59 3.50
C LYS A 27 12.19 4.74 2.57
N GLY A 28 10.89 5.02 2.49
CA GLY A 28 10.36 6.17 1.75
C GLY A 28 10.59 7.44 2.54
N ASP A 29 11.63 8.18 2.18
CA ASP A 29 11.89 9.56 2.57
C ASP A 29 12.07 10.34 1.25
N GLY A 30 11.07 11.13 0.87
CA GLY A 30 10.98 11.77 -0.45
C GLY A 30 11.58 13.17 -0.47
N ASP A 31 12.51 13.39 -1.41
CA ASP A 31 13.04 14.68 -1.87
C ASP A 31 13.16 14.58 -3.40
N GLY A 32 12.38 15.35 -4.15
CA GLY A 32 11.99 14.97 -5.52
C GLY A 32 12.86 15.36 -6.72
N ASP A 33 12.99 14.40 -7.65
CA ASP A 33 13.21 14.52 -9.12
C ASP A 33 13.19 13.10 -9.76
N GLU A 34 12.19 12.74 -10.58
CA GLU A 34 11.86 11.32 -10.95
C GLU A 34 11.77 10.38 -9.72
N SER A 35 11.58 10.98 -8.54
CA SER A 35 11.83 10.42 -7.20
C SER A 35 11.01 11.10 -6.10
N THR A 36 9.69 11.26 -6.30
CA THR A 36 8.78 11.43 -5.15
C THR A 36 7.48 10.69 -5.42
N CYS A 37 7.33 9.51 -4.83
CA CYS A 37 6.02 8.90 -4.69
C CYS A 37 5.11 9.92 -3.96
N PRO A 38 3.90 10.21 -4.46
CA PRO A 38 2.98 11.07 -3.74
C PRO A 38 2.70 10.50 -2.34
N SER A 39 2.26 11.34 -1.42
CA SER A 39 1.75 10.82 -0.15
C SER A 39 0.59 9.87 -0.42
N ASP A 40 0.40 8.87 0.46
CA ASP A 40 -0.73 7.95 0.33
C ASP A 40 -2.07 8.71 0.27
N GLN A 41 -2.18 9.84 0.97
CA GLN A 41 -3.38 10.66 1.00
C GLN A 41 -3.59 11.42 -0.33
N ASP A 42 -2.54 12.02 -0.90
CA ASP A 42 -2.62 12.67 -2.22
C ASP A 42 -2.97 11.67 -3.31
N PHE A 43 -2.38 10.47 -3.27
CA PHE A 43 -2.69 9.40 -4.20
C PHE A 43 -4.13 8.93 -4.03
N PHE A 44 -4.56 8.69 -2.79
CA PHE A 44 -5.91 8.28 -2.46
C PHE A 44 -6.93 9.29 -2.95
N GLU A 45 -6.75 10.58 -2.67
CA GLU A 45 -7.65 11.65 -3.10
C GLU A 45 -7.82 11.66 -4.62
N LYS A 46 -6.70 11.70 -5.36
CA LYS A 46 -6.68 11.89 -6.80
C LYS A 46 -7.09 10.65 -7.61
N HIS A 47 -6.74 9.46 -7.12
CA HIS A 47 -6.86 8.23 -7.90
C HIS A 47 -7.88 7.23 -7.38
N VAL A 48 -8.33 7.36 -6.13
CA VAL A 48 -9.28 6.42 -5.52
C VAL A 48 -10.56 7.13 -5.11
N TYR A 49 -10.44 8.17 -4.28
CA TYR A 49 -11.59 8.84 -3.71
C TYR A 49 -12.38 9.62 -4.77
N GLY A 50 -11.77 10.63 -5.40
CA GLY A 50 -12.44 11.47 -6.38
C GLY A 50 -13.02 10.72 -7.59
N PRO A 51 -12.30 9.80 -8.24
CA PRO A 51 -12.81 9.14 -9.45
C PRO A 51 -13.74 7.95 -9.17
N VAL A 52 -13.64 7.30 -8.01
CA VAL A 52 -14.37 6.06 -7.72
C VAL A 52 -15.29 6.23 -6.51
N LEU A 53 -14.74 6.50 -5.33
CA LEU A 53 -15.52 6.42 -4.10
C LEU A 53 -16.57 7.52 -3.99
N SER A 54 -16.22 8.78 -4.28
CA SER A 54 -17.16 9.90 -4.21
C SER A 54 -18.28 9.74 -5.24
N MET A 55 -17.96 9.22 -6.42
CA MET A 55 -18.89 9.08 -7.55
C MET A 55 -19.80 7.85 -7.47
N ARG A 56 -19.32 6.75 -6.86
CA ARG A 56 -20.01 5.44 -6.91
C ARG A 56 -20.40 4.89 -5.55
N CYS A 57 -19.64 5.18 -4.52
CA CYS A 57 -19.82 4.58 -3.20
C CYS A 57 -20.55 5.53 -2.24
N ALA A 58 -20.13 6.80 -2.20
CA ALA A 58 -20.60 7.80 -1.24
C ALA A 58 -22.11 8.08 -1.35
N ALA A 59 -22.76 7.82 -2.49
CA ALA A 59 -24.21 7.96 -2.64
C ALA A 59 -25.01 7.06 -1.67
N CYS A 60 -24.50 5.86 -1.36
CA CYS A 60 -25.15 4.90 -0.46
C CYS A 60 -24.40 4.77 0.88
N HIS A 61 -23.07 4.86 0.84
CA HIS A 61 -22.19 4.69 1.99
C HIS A 61 -21.87 6.03 2.65
N ASN A 62 -22.88 6.64 3.26
CA ASN A 62 -22.77 7.84 4.09
C ASN A 62 -23.78 7.73 5.26
N GLU A 63 -23.71 8.64 6.23
CA GLU A 63 -24.53 8.56 7.46
C GLU A 63 -26.06 8.60 7.20
N ALA A 64 -26.50 9.20 6.10
CA ALA A 64 -27.90 9.26 5.69
C ALA A 64 -28.28 8.22 4.61
N GLY A 65 -27.30 7.49 4.08
CA GLY A 65 -27.47 6.60 2.94
C GLY A 65 -28.03 5.22 3.30
N LEU A 66 -28.35 4.43 2.28
CA LEU A 66 -28.90 3.07 2.43
C LEU A 66 -27.92 2.10 3.11
N ALA A 67 -26.63 2.36 3.03
CA ALA A 67 -25.57 1.53 3.58
C ALA A 67 -24.93 2.12 4.84
N LYS A 68 -25.63 3.04 5.52
CA LYS A 68 -25.16 3.72 6.75
C LYS A 68 -24.79 2.78 7.90
N ASP A 69 -25.35 1.57 7.93
CA ASP A 69 -25.11 0.57 8.98
C ASP A 69 -23.98 -0.42 8.61
N THR A 70 -23.24 -0.16 7.53
CA THR A 70 -22.11 -0.98 7.10
C THR A 70 -20.79 -0.46 7.67
N ARG A 71 -19.71 -1.23 7.50
CA ARG A 71 -18.36 -0.83 7.93
C ARG A 71 -17.73 0.26 7.06
N MET A 72 -18.26 0.47 5.85
CA MET A 72 -17.85 1.56 4.97
C MET A 72 -18.87 2.70 5.08
N VAL A 73 -18.59 3.71 5.87
CA VAL A 73 -19.38 4.95 5.90
C VAL A 73 -18.44 6.11 5.60
N LEU A 74 -18.66 6.76 4.46
CA LEU A 74 -17.84 7.87 3.98
C LEU A 74 -18.42 9.19 4.48
N LYS A 75 -17.53 10.09 4.87
CA LYS A 75 -17.85 11.49 5.13
C LYS A 75 -17.95 12.27 3.80
N PRO A 76 -18.97 13.12 3.63
CA PRO A 76 -19.08 14.03 2.50
C PRO A 76 -17.84 14.91 2.31
N GLU A 77 -17.56 15.27 1.06
CA GLU A 77 -16.56 16.28 0.72
C GLU A 77 -16.90 17.62 1.41
N GLY A 78 -15.88 18.27 1.97
CA GLY A 78 -16.03 19.55 2.68
C GLY A 78 -16.30 19.40 4.18
N GLU A 79 -16.59 18.20 4.68
CA GLU A 79 -16.59 17.95 6.13
C GLU A 79 -15.16 17.87 6.70
N GLU A 80 -15.02 18.25 7.97
CA GLU A 80 -13.73 18.19 8.64
C GLU A 80 -13.20 16.76 8.72
N GLY A 81 -11.95 16.58 8.28
CA GLY A 81 -11.26 15.30 8.28
C GLY A 81 -11.84 14.26 7.32
N TYR A 82 -12.68 14.66 6.35
CA TYR A 82 -13.34 13.72 5.44
C TYR A 82 -12.34 12.80 4.73
N LEU A 83 -11.23 13.36 4.23
CA LEU A 83 -10.26 12.62 3.43
C LEU A 83 -9.51 11.56 4.25
N GLU A 84 -9.05 11.92 5.45
CA GLU A 84 -8.38 11.00 6.37
C GLU A 84 -9.32 9.88 6.81
N HIS A 85 -10.55 10.21 7.20
CA HIS A 85 -11.58 9.24 7.57
C HIS A 85 -11.89 8.28 6.41
N ASN A 86 -12.16 8.82 5.24
CA ASN A 86 -12.53 8.03 4.04
C ASN A 86 -11.38 7.11 3.61
N MET A 87 -10.14 7.60 3.70
CA MET A 87 -8.95 6.80 3.44
C MET A 87 -8.81 5.66 4.45
N LYS A 88 -9.01 5.93 5.75
CA LYS A 88 -8.92 4.93 6.82
C LYS A 88 -9.93 3.80 6.61
N VAL A 89 -11.23 4.11 6.48
CA VAL A 89 -12.28 3.09 6.35
C VAL A 89 -12.14 2.30 5.05
N THR A 90 -11.72 2.94 3.96
CA THR A 90 -11.45 2.23 2.69
C THR A 90 -10.25 1.30 2.83
N ARG A 91 -9.17 1.77 3.47
CA ARG A 91 -7.94 0.97 3.67
C ARG A 91 -8.19 -0.26 4.53
N GLU A 92 -9.09 -0.19 5.50
CA GLU A 92 -9.48 -1.34 6.33
C GLU A 92 -10.12 -2.43 5.45
N LEU A 93 -11.10 -2.07 4.61
CA LEU A 93 -11.78 -3.02 3.72
C LEU A 93 -10.93 -3.50 2.55
N ALA A 94 -10.00 -2.67 2.05
CA ALA A 94 -9.11 -3.06 0.96
C ALA A 94 -8.22 -4.27 1.31
N ARG A 95 -8.00 -4.53 2.62
CA ARG A 95 -7.21 -5.66 3.12
C ARG A 95 -7.98 -6.97 3.17
N GLU A 96 -9.30 -6.91 3.06
CA GLU A 96 -10.16 -8.09 3.09
C GLU A 96 -10.31 -8.66 1.69
N ALA A 97 -10.23 -9.98 1.60
CA ALA A 97 -10.33 -10.71 0.36
C ALA A 97 -11.00 -12.07 0.56
N VAL A 98 -11.70 -12.51 -0.46
CA VAL A 98 -12.22 -13.88 -0.61
C VAL A 98 -11.48 -14.52 -1.77
N ASP A 99 -10.86 -15.67 -1.54
CA ASP A 99 -10.08 -16.40 -2.55
C ASP A 99 -9.07 -15.50 -3.31
N GLY A 100 -8.46 -14.55 -2.58
CA GLY A 100 -7.48 -13.61 -3.11
C GLY A 100 -8.05 -12.38 -3.84
N THR A 101 -9.37 -12.28 -4.00
CA THR A 101 -10.02 -11.11 -4.62
C THR A 101 -10.54 -10.15 -3.56
N SER A 102 -10.21 -8.86 -3.68
CA SER A 102 -10.62 -7.84 -2.71
C SER A 102 -12.14 -7.72 -2.61
N ILE A 103 -12.67 -7.57 -1.39
CA ILE A 103 -14.11 -7.34 -1.19
C ILE A 103 -14.59 -6.01 -1.80
N LEU A 104 -13.69 -5.05 -2.01
CA LEU A 104 -14.00 -3.78 -2.70
C LEU A 104 -14.30 -3.98 -4.19
N LEU A 105 -13.95 -5.14 -4.75
CA LEU A 105 -14.36 -5.57 -6.08
C LEU A 105 -15.62 -6.44 -6.00
N LEU A 106 -15.59 -7.47 -5.14
CA LEU A 106 -16.65 -8.49 -5.07
C LEU A 106 -18.02 -7.94 -4.64
N LYS A 107 -18.08 -7.02 -3.68
CA LYS A 107 -19.37 -6.50 -3.18
C LYS A 107 -20.08 -5.64 -4.22
N PRO A 108 -19.44 -4.62 -4.83
CA PRO A 108 -20.09 -3.81 -5.86
C PRO A 108 -20.46 -4.59 -7.14
N THR A 109 -19.73 -5.67 -7.48
CA THR A 109 -20.05 -6.52 -8.64
C THR A 109 -21.09 -7.60 -8.33
N GLY A 110 -21.51 -7.77 -7.08
CA GLY A 110 -22.45 -8.81 -6.68
C GLY A 110 -21.87 -10.22 -6.68
N GLU A 111 -20.53 -10.34 -6.65
CA GLU A 111 -19.81 -11.61 -6.69
C GLU A 111 -19.35 -12.07 -5.29
N HIS A 112 -19.61 -11.27 -4.24
CA HIS A 112 -19.27 -11.64 -2.87
C HIS A 112 -20.16 -12.81 -2.38
N PRO A 113 -19.61 -13.89 -1.79
CA PRO A 113 -20.40 -15.07 -1.39
C PRO A 113 -21.51 -14.77 -0.38
N ASP A 114 -21.28 -13.82 0.52
CA ASP A 114 -22.28 -13.38 1.52
C ASP A 114 -23.26 -12.32 1.01
N GLU A 115 -23.25 -12.04 -0.31
CA GLU A 115 -24.09 -11.03 -0.96
C GLU A 115 -23.99 -9.64 -0.27
N HIS A 116 -25.15 -9.01 -0.02
CA HIS A 116 -25.29 -7.67 0.56
C HIS A 116 -25.11 -7.60 2.08
N LYS A 117 -24.72 -8.70 2.76
CA LYS A 117 -24.44 -8.65 4.19
C LYS A 117 -23.18 -7.81 4.44
N GLY A 118 -23.32 -6.77 5.28
CA GLY A 118 -22.28 -5.80 5.63
C GLY A 118 -21.43 -6.24 6.81
#